data_AF-A0AAU3R4F1-F1
#
_entry.id   AF-A0AAU3R4F1-F1
#
_cell.length_a   1.000
_cell.length_b   1.000
_cell.length_c   1.000
_cell.angle_alpha   90.00
_cell.angle_beta   90.00
_cell.angle_gamma   90.00
#
_symmetry.space_group_name_H-M   'P 1'
#
loop_
_entity.id
_entity.type
_entity.pdbx_description
1 polymer ?
#
loop_
_entity_poly.entity_id
_entity_poly.type
_entity_poly.pdbx_seq_one_letter_code
_entity_poly.pdbx_strand_id
1 'polypeptide(L)'
;MAHPAPGVAGANRSQGAPVHEAATEGGSQPEEKPAPRPKRRATKNASRKRSPKPAADKRSYVCSVRLNDDEKHRLATAAAAARTSLPAFLARSALAAARDPEHAAGAIAGERELISEIFAARRHLGHVGNNLNQVARAINSGDRPTDAHLDAVLTAVRRATERVQAATDRLLELR
;
A
#
# COMPACT_ATOMS: atom_id res chain seq x y z
N MET A 1 43.93 2.11 -26.97
CA MET A 1 43.89 1.86 -28.43
C MET A 1 43.00 0.65 -28.67
N ALA A 2 42.16 0.71 -29.71
CA ALA A 2 41.17 -0.29 -30.19
C ALA A 2 39.89 -0.44 -29.33
N HIS A 3 38.80 0.28 -29.63
CA HIS A 3 37.81 0.18 -30.74
C HIS A 3 36.59 -0.70 -30.37
N PRO A 4 35.39 -0.11 -30.18
CA PRO A 4 34.11 -0.81 -30.28
C PRO A 4 33.61 -0.79 -31.74
N ALA A 5 32.86 -1.81 -32.15
CA ALA A 5 32.27 -1.95 -33.49
C ALA A 5 30.80 -2.46 -33.36
N PRO A 6 29.95 -2.35 -34.40
CA PRO A 6 28.82 -1.41 -34.40
C PRO A 6 27.47 -1.99 -34.89
N GLY A 7 26.43 -1.13 -34.94
CA GLY A 7 25.25 -1.28 -35.81
C GLY A 7 24.07 -2.05 -35.18
N VAL A 8 22.79 -1.73 -35.43
CA VAL A 8 22.19 -0.98 -36.53
C VAL A 8 20.76 -0.51 -36.14
N ALA A 9 20.34 0.62 -36.73
CA ALA A 9 18.99 1.06 -37.16
C ALA A 9 17.75 0.33 -36.60
N GLY A 10 16.70 0.99 -36.10
CA GLY A 10 16.04 2.18 -36.64
C GLY A 10 14.67 1.78 -37.19
N ALA A 11 13.57 2.23 -36.59
CA ALA A 11 12.26 2.27 -37.23
C ALA A 11 11.33 3.25 -36.50
N ASN A 12 11.39 4.50 -36.95
CA ASN A 12 10.35 5.49 -36.79
C ASN A 12 9.14 5.06 -37.64
N ARG A 13 7.94 4.94 -37.06
CA ARG A 13 6.69 4.78 -37.81
C ARG A 13 5.58 5.63 -37.18
N SER A 14 5.61 6.90 -37.52
CA SER A 14 4.45 7.78 -37.59
C SER A 14 3.84 7.70 -38.99
N GLN A 15 2.57 7.33 -39.11
CA GLN A 15 1.65 7.56 -40.24
C GLN A 15 0.36 6.78 -39.94
N GLY A 16 -0.85 7.26 -40.16
CA GLY A 16 -1.34 8.49 -40.78
C GLY A 16 -2.87 8.43 -40.74
N ALA A 17 -3.52 9.59 -40.66
CA ALA A 17 -4.96 9.71 -40.83
C ALA A 17 -5.35 9.38 -42.27
N PRO A 18 -6.48 8.71 -42.54
CA PRO A 18 -7.04 8.69 -43.88
C PRO A 18 -7.74 10.02 -44.16
N VAL A 19 -7.24 10.68 -45.18
CA VAL A 19 -7.79 11.85 -45.84
C VAL A 19 -9.03 11.44 -46.63
N HIS A 20 -10.00 12.35 -46.64
CA HIS A 20 -11.19 12.39 -47.48
C HIS A 20 -10.92 11.94 -48.92
N GLU A 21 -11.71 10.99 -49.39
CA GLU A 21 -11.93 10.78 -50.82
C GLU A 21 -13.42 11.00 -51.11
N ALA A 22 -13.67 12.05 -51.89
CA ALA A 22 -14.97 12.38 -52.43
C ALA A 22 -15.18 11.53 -53.69
N ALA A 23 -16.29 10.78 -53.73
CA ALA A 23 -16.82 10.21 -54.96
C ALA A 23 -18.26 10.67 -55.10
N THR A 24 -18.47 11.45 -56.16
CA THR A 24 -19.73 11.91 -56.70
C THR A 24 -20.50 10.75 -57.32
N GLU A 25 -21.79 10.64 -57.07
CA GLU A 25 -22.79 10.22 -58.07
C GLU A 25 -24.20 10.42 -57.49
N GLY A 26 -25.07 11.05 -58.28
CA GLY A 26 -26.39 11.50 -57.86
C GLY A 26 -27.46 10.42 -57.95
N GLY A 27 -28.55 10.60 -57.19
CA GLY A 27 -29.71 9.73 -57.27
C GLY A 27 -30.81 10.04 -56.25
N SER A 28 -31.67 10.99 -56.62
CA SER A 28 -33.11 11.13 -56.28
C SER A 28 -33.59 10.98 -54.83
N GLN A 29 -33.98 12.11 -54.26
CA GLN A 29 -34.92 12.23 -53.13
C GLN A 29 -36.34 11.81 -53.55
N PRO A 30 -37.06 11.05 -52.70
CA PRO A 30 -38.51 11.19 -52.57
C PRO A 30 -38.84 11.97 -51.30
N GLU A 31 -39.64 13.02 -51.44
CA GLU A 31 -40.22 13.78 -50.33
C GLU A 31 -41.16 12.89 -49.51
N GLU A 32 -40.88 12.70 -48.22
CA GLU A 32 -41.87 12.20 -47.26
C GLU A 32 -41.73 12.88 -45.88
N LYS A 33 -42.68 13.79 -45.63
CA LYS A 33 -43.22 14.36 -44.38
C LYS A 33 -42.32 14.46 -43.12
N PRO A 34 -42.27 15.64 -42.45
CA PRO A 34 -41.46 15.81 -41.24
C PRO A 34 -42.02 14.99 -40.07
N ALA A 35 -41.24 14.01 -39.60
CA ALA A 35 -41.46 13.36 -38.31
C ALA A 35 -41.30 14.38 -37.15
N PRO A 36 -42.09 14.26 -36.06
CA PRO A 36 -42.06 15.21 -34.96
C PRO A 36 -40.71 15.17 -34.24
N ARG A 37 -40.08 16.35 -34.14
CA ARG A 37 -38.81 16.53 -33.43
C ARG A 37 -38.93 16.02 -31.99
N PRO A 38 -38.01 15.18 -31.49
CA PRO A 38 -37.99 14.84 -30.07
C PRO A 38 -37.77 16.11 -29.27
N LYS A 39 -38.69 16.40 -28.34
CA LYS A 39 -38.59 17.53 -27.40
C LYS A 39 -37.21 17.49 -26.75
N ARG A 40 -36.41 18.55 -26.96
CA ARG A 40 -35.11 18.73 -26.30
C ARG A 40 -35.31 18.49 -24.81
N ARG A 41 -34.71 17.42 -24.28
CA ARG A 41 -34.67 17.18 -22.83
C ARG A 41 -34.08 18.44 -22.20
N ALA A 42 -34.83 19.05 -21.29
CA ALA A 42 -34.38 20.20 -20.52
C ALA A 42 -32.98 19.91 -19.96
N THR A 43 -32.05 20.83 -20.19
CA THR A 43 -30.67 20.74 -19.70
C THR A 43 -30.69 20.68 -18.18
N LYS A 44 -30.63 19.48 -17.64
CA LYS A 44 -30.57 19.24 -16.20
C LYS A 44 -29.28 19.86 -15.66
N ASN A 45 -29.48 20.87 -14.82
CA ASN A 45 -28.58 21.39 -13.80
C ASN A 45 -27.20 21.84 -14.29
N ALA A 46 -27.08 23.15 -14.53
CA ALA A 46 -25.79 23.82 -14.45
C ALA A 46 -25.21 23.63 -13.04
N SER A 47 -24.41 22.57 -12.88
CA SER A 47 -23.56 22.40 -11.71
C SER A 47 -22.73 23.68 -11.59
N ARG A 48 -22.82 24.37 -10.44
CA ARG A 48 -21.99 25.53 -10.13
C ARG A 48 -20.53 25.13 -10.32
N LYS A 49 -19.93 25.54 -11.44
CA LYS A 49 -18.50 25.35 -11.68
C LYS A 49 -17.77 26.11 -10.58
N ARG A 50 -17.06 25.37 -9.71
CA ARG A 50 -16.18 25.99 -8.72
C ARG A 50 -15.14 26.83 -9.46
N SER A 51 -14.89 28.05 -8.99
CA SER A 51 -13.85 28.90 -9.55
C SER A 51 -12.51 28.16 -9.59
N PRO A 52 -11.74 28.25 -10.68
CA PRO A 52 -10.43 27.61 -10.77
C PRO A 52 -9.51 28.09 -9.63
N LYS A 53 -8.74 27.17 -9.04
CA LYS A 53 -7.72 27.52 -8.04
C LYS A 53 -6.58 28.32 -8.68
N PRO A 54 -5.99 29.31 -7.98
CA PRO A 54 -4.80 30.01 -8.43
C PRO A 54 -3.63 29.04 -8.59
N ALA A 55 -2.67 29.38 -9.46
CA ALA A 55 -1.55 28.50 -9.80
C ALA A 55 -0.74 28.02 -8.58
N ALA A 56 -0.57 28.88 -7.57
CA ALA A 56 0.12 28.55 -6.32
C ALA A 56 -0.57 27.45 -5.49
N ASP A 57 -1.91 27.33 -5.58
CA ASP A 57 -2.70 26.34 -4.82
C ASP A 57 -2.99 25.05 -5.62
N LYS A 58 -2.48 24.97 -6.85
CA LYS A 58 -2.61 23.76 -7.67
C LYS A 58 -1.67 22.69 -7.15
N ARG A 59 -2.20 21.48 -6.95
CA ARG A 59 -1.40 20.30 -6.62
C ARG A 59 -0.76 19.77 -7.89
N SER A 60 0.45 20.25 -8.19
CA SER A 60 1.21 19.89 -9.40
C SER A 60 1.93 18.55 -9.29
N TYR A 61 2.20 18.09 -8.07
CA TYR A 61 2.93 16.84 -7.81
C TYR A 61 1.98 15.67 -7.61
N VAL A 62 2.38 14.51 -8.13
CA VAL A 62 1.70 13.22 -7.96
C VAL A 62 2.62 12.27 -7.22
N CYS A 63 2.14 11.69 -6.12
CA CYS A 63 2.83 10.63 -5.38
C CYS A 63 2.02 9.33 -5.50
N SER A 64 2.67 8.24 -5.92
CA SER A 64 2.07 6.91 -5.95
C SER A 64 2.39 6.14 -4.68
N VAL A 65 1.41 5.43 -4.12
CA VAL A 65 1.55 4.61 -2.91
C VAL A 65 1.10 3.19 -3.24
N ARG A 66 1.90 2.19 -2.84
CA ARG A 66 1.56 0.77 -2.97
C ARG A 66 0.95 0.30 -1.67
N LEU A 67 -0.17 -0.39 -1.75
CA LEU A 67 -0.91 -0.92 -0.61
C LEU A 67 -1.27 -2.36 -0.90
N ASN A 68 -1.23 -3.22 0.11
CA ASN A 68 -1.92 -4.50 0.08
C ASN A 68 -3.43 -4.32 0.33
N ASP A 69 -4.19 -5.42 0.23
CA ASP A 69 -5.65 -5.37 0.33
C ASP A 69 -6.14 -4.89 1.71
N ASP A 70 -5.48 -5.33 2.79
CA ASP A 70 -5.83 -4.96 4.16
C ASP A 70 -5.53 -3.49 4.46
N GLU A 71 -4.37 -3.00 4.02
CA GLU A 71 -3.99 -1.59 4.11
C GLU A 71 -4.98 -0.70 3.35
N LYS A 72 -5.31 -1.10 2.11
CA LYS A 72 -6.29 -0.38 1.29
C LYS A 72 -7.66 -0.36 1.95
N HIS A 73 -8.12 -1.48 2.51
CA HIS A 73 -9.40 -1.57 3.20
C HIS A 73 -9.44 -0.65 4.43
N ARG A 74 -8.45 -0.74 5.32
CA ARG A 74 -8.36 0.12 6.52
C ARG A 74 -8.35 1.60 6.18
N LEU A 75 -7.55 2.00 5.19
CA LEU A 75 -7.46 3.39 4.76
C LEU A 75 -8.74 3.88 4.06
N ALA A 76 -9.42 3.03 3.29
CA ALA A 76 -10.69 3.36 2.66
C ALA A 76 -11.79 3.58 3.70
N THR A 77 -11.85 2.73 4.73
CA THR A 77 -12.78 2.89 5.86
C THR A 77 -12.52 4.19 6.61
N ALA A 78 -11.25 4.51 6.91
CA ALA A 78 -10.89 5.77 7.56
C ALA A 78 -11.23 7.00 6.69
N ALA A 79 -11.00 6.92 5.38
CA ALA A 79 -11.36 7.98 4.44
C ALA A 79 -12.88 8.20 4.37
N ALA A 80 -13.66 7.11 4.37
CA ALA A 80 -15.12 7.16 4.40
C ALA A 80 -15.63 7.81 5.69
N ALA A 81 -15.07 7.44 6.85
CA ALA A 81 -15.38 8.07 8.14
C ALA A 81 -15.06 9.58 8.13
N ALA A 82 -13.95 9.96 7.50
CA ALA A 82 -13.56 11.36 7.31
C ALA A 82 -14.28 12.08 6.14
N ARG A 83 -15.26 11.42 5.49
CA ARG A 83 -16.05 11.94 4.36
C ARG A 83 -15.20 12.51 3.23
N THR A 84 -14.12 11.82 2.90
CA THR A 84 -13.16 12.20 1.86
C THR A 84 -12.83 11.01 0.95
N SER A 85 -12.32 11.29 -0.25
CA SER A 85 -11.74 10.22 -1.06
C SER A 85 -10.43 9.71 -0.43
N LEU A 86 -10.08 8.46 -0.71
CA LEU A 86 -8.85 7.83 -0.21
C LEU A 86 -7.58 8.67 -0.51
N PRO A 87 -7.33 9.16 -1.74
CA PRO A 87 -6.15 10.01 -1.99
C PRO A 87 -6.17 11.33 -1.22
N ALA A 88 -7.35 11.92 -1.04
CA ALA A 88 -7.49 13.17 -0.28
C ALA A 88 -7.32 12.94 1.23
N PHE A 89 -7.74 11.78 1.75
CA PHE A 89 -7.43 11.35 3.12
C PHE A 89 -5.93 11.23 3.32
N LEU A 90 -5.25 10.42 2.50
CA LEU A 90 -3.79 10.23 2.56
C LEU A 90 -3.04 11.56 2.54
N ALA A 91 -3.36 12.43 1.59
CA ALA A 91 -2.70 13.73 1.49
C ALA A 91 -2.96 14.63 2.72
N ARG A 92 -4.18 14.65 3.26
CA ARG A 92 -4.50 15.47 4.44
C ARG A 92 -3.86 14.94 5.70
N SER A 93 -3.89 13.62 5.90
CA SER A 93 -3.26 12.96 7.05
C SER A 93 -1.74 13.15 7.02
N ALA A 94 -1.10 12.99 5.86
CA ALA A 94 0.33 13.25 5.70
C ALA A 94 0.69 14.72 5.95
N LEU A 95 -0.10 15.67 5.43
CA LEU A 95 0.11 17.10 5.70
C LEU A 95 -0.15 17.47 7.17
N ALA A 96 -1.06 16.77 7.85
CA ALA A 96 -1.30 16.95 9.29
C ALA A 96 -0.11 16.44 10.11
N ALA A 97 0.40 15.24 9.80
CA ALA A 97 1.59 14.69 10.43
C ALA A 97 2.84 15.56 10.18
N ALA A 98 2.97 16.15 9.00
CA ALA A 98 4.07 17.05 8.67
C ALA A 98 4.09 18.36 9.48
N ARG A 99 3.02 18.68 10.23
CA ARG A 99 3.02 19.84 11.15
C ARG A 99 3.86 19.61 12.39
N ASP A 100 4.03 18.35 12.79
CA ASP A 100 4.90 17.93 13.90
C ASP A 100 5.72 16.70 13.44
N PRO A 101 6.81 16.94 12.71
CA PRO A 101 7.58 15.86 12.09
C PRO A 101 8.30 14.99 13.11
N GLU A 102 8.72 15.54 14.25
CA GLU A 102 9.42 14.78 15.30
C GLU A 102 8.46 13.80 15.98
N HIS A 103 7.25 14.24 16.31
CA HIS A 103 6.23 13.35 16.87
C HIS A 103 5.84 12.25 15.87
N ALA A 104 5.64 12.61 14.59
CA ALA A 104 5.32 11.64 13.55
C ALA A 104 6.45 10.61 13.34
N ALA A 105 7.71 11.05 13.34
CA ALA A 105 8.88 10.17 13.25
C ALA A 105 8.97 9.23 14.45
N GLY A 106 8.76 9.74 15.67
CA GLY A 106 8.72 8.96 16.89
C GLY A 106 7.64 7.89 16.87
N ALA A 107 6.42 8.22 16.45
CA ALA A 107 5.32 7.26 16.32
C ALA A 107 5.64 6.14 15.31
N ILE A 108 6.21 6.47 14.16
CA ILE A 108 6.61 5.49 13.13
C ILE A 108 7.76 4.60 13.64
N ALA A 109 8.74 5.18 14.33
CA ALA A 109 9.86 4.44 14.89
C ALA A 109 9.42 3.50 16.02
N GLY A 110 8.56 3.98 16.93
CA GLY A 110 8.03 3.20 18.05
C GLY A 110 7.25 1.96 17.59
N GLU A 111 6.39 2.09 16.59
CA GLU A 111 5.66 0.95 16.01
C GLU A 111 6.63 -0.10 15.42
N ARG A 112 7.68 0.34 14.72
CA ARG A 112 8.69 -0.56 14.15
C ARG A 112 9.50 -1.27 15.22
N GLU A 113 9.84 -0.57 16.28
CA GLU A 113 10.55 -1.14 17.43
C GLU A 113 9.69 -2.19 18.12
N LEU A 114 8.41 -1.89 18.39
CA LEU A 114 7.45 -2.85 18.96
C LEU A 114 7.33 -4.12 18.11
N ILE A 115 7.16 -3.98 16.80
CA ILE A 115 7.08 -5.13 15.88
C ILE A 115 8.38 -5.96 15.96
N SER A 116 9.53 -5.30 16.04
CA SER A 116 10.83 -5.96 16.13
C SER A 116 10.98 -6.74 17.44
N GLU A 117 10.51 -6.17 18.55
CA GLU A 117 10.50 -6.84 19.85
C GLU A 117 9.59 -8.08 19.87
N ILE A 118 8.41 -8.00 19.27
CA ILE A 118 7.50 -9.15 19.16
C ILE A 118 8.16 -10.28 18.35
N PHE A 119 8.83 -9.95 17.24
CA PHE A 119 9.57 -10.94 16.45
C PHE A 119 10.75 -11.54 17.23
N ALA A 120 11.46 -10.73 18.02
CA ALA A 120 12.52 -11.22 18.91
C ALA A 120 11.96 -12.19 19.96
N ALA A 121 10.87 -11.83 20.63
CA ALA A 121 10.18 -12.70 21.59
C ALA A 121 9.76 -14.03 20.94
N ARG A 122 9.16 -13.99 19.74
CA ARG A 122 8.80 -15.20 18.97
C ARG A 122 10.03 -16.08 18.67
N ARG A 123 11.16 -15.49 18.27
CA ARG A 123 12.40 -16.25 18.00
C ARG A 123 12.90 -16.95 19.27
N HIS A 124 12.86 -16.27 20.41
CA HIS A 124 13.26 -16.86 21.69
C HIS A 124 12.36 -18.03 22.11
N LEU A 125 11.05 -17.91 21.91
CA LEU A 125 10.12 -19.04 22.10
C LEU A 125 10.45 -20.22 21.19
N GLY A 126 10.85 -19.96 19.93
CA GLY A 126 11.32 -21.00 19.01
C GLY A 126 12.55 -21.77 19.54
N HIS A 127 13.52 -21.06 20.13
CA HIS A 127 14.68 -21.70 20.75
C HIS A 127 14.30 -22.57 21.96
N VAL A 128 13.36 -22.10 22.78
CA VAL A 128 12.83 -22.89 23.90
C VAL A 128 12.15 -24.16 23.42
N GLY A 129 11.32 -24.08 22.38
CA GLY A 129 10.68 -25.26 21.79
C GLY A 129 11.69 -26.27 21.26
N ASN A 130 12.78 -25.79 20.63
CA ASN A 130 13.86 -26.66 20.17
C ASN A 130 14.58 -27.36 21.34
N ASN A 131 14.85 -26.64 22.43
CA ASN A 131 15.49 -27.20 23.62
C ASN A 131 14.60 -28.26 24.29
N LEU A 132 13.29 -28.00 24.44
CA LEU A 132 12.35 -29.00 24.94
C LEU A 132 12.30 -30.25 24.04
N ASN A 133 12.31 -30.06 22.72
CA ASN A 133 12.30 -31.18 21.78
C ASN A 133 13.58 -32.04 21.89
N GLN A 134 14.73 -31.42 22.19
CA GLN A 134 15.98 -32.15 22.46
C GLN A 134 15.88 -32.97 23.74
N VAL A 135 15.39 -32.38 24.83
CA VAL A 135 15.15 -33.10 26.11
C VAL A 135 14.21 -34.29 25.90
N ALA A 136 13.08 -34.06 25.22
CA ALA A 136 12.11 -35.11 24.92
C ALA A 136 12.73 -36.25 24.10
N ARG A 137 13.54 -35.93 23.08
CA ARG A 137 14.25 -36.95 22.30
C ARG A 137 15.21 -37.76 23.15
N ALA A 138 16.02 -37.12 23.99
CA ALA A 138 16.98 -37.81 24.86
C ALA A 138 16.26 -38.81 25.79
N ILE A 139 15.18 -38.37 26.44
CA ILE A 139 14.36 -39.23 27.30
C ILE A 139 13.74 -40.39 26.50
N ASN A 140 13.18 -40.09 25.31
CA ASN A 140 12.57 -41.12 24.46
C ASN A 140 13.59 -42.14 23.93
N SER A 141 14.87 -41.77 23.82
CA SER A 141 15.96 -42.71 23.51
C SER A 141 16.47 -43.50 24.72
N GLY A 142 15.86 -43.33 25.90
CA GLY A 142 16.30 -43.98 27.15
C GLY A 142 17.51 -43.30 27.80
N ASP A 143 17.92 -42.14 27.28
CA ASP A 143 19.04 -41.36 27.80
C ASP A 143 18.54 -40.41 28.90
N ARG A 144 19.39 -40.11 29.90
CA ARG A 144 19.03 -39.22 31.01
C ARG A 144 19.70 -37.86 30.79
N PRO A 145 18.93 -36.79 30.49
CA PRO A 145 19.50 -35.45 30.33
C PRO A 145 20.30 -35.07 31.57
N THR A 146 21.48 -34.49 31.38
CA THR A 146 22.31 -33.99 32.48
C THR A 146 21.63 -32.79 33.16
N ASP A 147 21.88 -32.62 34.47
CA ASP A 147 21.33 -31.49 35.23
C ASP A 147 21.71 -30.14 34.60
N ALA A 148 22.93 -30.02 34.04
CA ALA A 148 23.37 -28.84 33.31
C ALA A 148 22.55 -28.55 32.05
N HIS A 149 22.10 -29.58 31.33
CA HIS A 149 21.24 -29.41 30.16
C HIS A 149 19.82 -28.96 30.57
N LEU A 150 19.29 -29.54 31.65
CA LEU A 150 18.00 -29.14 32.22
C LEU A 150 18.02 -27.69 32.72
N ASP A 151 19.08 -27.27 33.41
CA ASP A 151 19.27 -25.89 33.86
C ASP A 151 19.38 -24.90 32.70
N ALA A 152 20.07 -25.29 31.62
CA ALA A 152 20.15 -24.48 30.41
C ALA A 152 18.77 -24.31 29.75
N VAL A 153 17.95 -25.36 29.72
CA VAL A 153 16.57 -25.29 29.22
C VAL A 153 15.72 -24.39 30.11
N LEU A 154 15.76 -24.56 31.43
CA LEU A 154 15.02 -23.73 32.39
C LEU A 154 15.40 -22.25 32.30
N THR A 155 16.69 -21.96 32.16
CA THR A 155 17.20 -20.60 31.96
C THR A 155 16.71 -20.01 30.64
N ALA A 156 16.72 -20.79 29.56
CA ALA A 156 16.21 -20.37 28.26
C ALA A 156 14.70 -20.08 28.31
N VAL A 157 13.92 -20.94 28.98
CA VAL A 157 12.49 -20.75 29.22
C VAL A 157 12.25 -19.44 29.98
N ARG A 158 12.92 -19.23 31.11
CA ARG A 158 12.79 -18.00 31.92
C ARG A 158 13.05 -16.75 31.10
N ARG A 159 14.16 -16.73 30.34
CA ARG A 159 14.53 -15.59 29.46
C ARG A 159 13.52 -15.36 28.34
N ALA A 160 12.89 -16.42 27.83
CA ALA A 160 11.85 -16.28 26.81
C ALA A 160 10.58 -15.69 27.41
N THR A 161 10.16 -16.16 28.59
CA THR A 161 9.01 -15.61 29.32
C THR A 161 9.21 -14.13 29.65
N GLU A 162 10.39 -13.75 30.17
CA GLU A 162 10.73 -12.34 30.46
C GLU A 162 10.64 -11.45 29.20
N ARG A 163 11.11 -11.94 28.05
CA ARG A 163 11.01 -11.19 26.78
C ARG A 163 9.59 -11.07 26.26
N VAL A 164 8.78 -12.10 26.43
CA VAL A 164 7.36 -12.04 26.07
C VAL A 164 6.63 -11.05 26.99
N GLN A 165 6.93 -11.06 28.28
CA GLN A 165 6.38 -10.11 29.24
C GLN A 165 6.73 -8.68 28.86
N ALA A 166 8.02 -8.38 28.63
CA ALA A 166 8.47 -7.05 28.22
C ALA A 166 7.82 -6.57 26.91
N ALA A 167 7.72 -7.43 25.90
CA ALA A 167 7.04 -7.08 24.65
C ALA A 167 5.53 -6.85 24.85
N THR A 168 4.90 -7.55 25.81
CA THR A 168 3.49 -7.36 26.17
C THR A 168 3.29 -6.04 26.90
N ASP A 169 4.17 -5.71 27.86
CA ASP A 169 4.12 -4.45 28.59
C ASP A 169 4.27 -3.26 27.63
N ARG A 170 5.22 -3.34 26.69
CA ARG A 170 5.43 -2.31 25.67
C ARG A 170 4.24 -2.15 24.72
N LEU A 171 3.54 -3.25 24.40
CA LEU A 171 2.30 -3.21 23.63
C LEU A 171 1.17 -2.50 24.40
N LEU A 172 1.11 -2.64 25.71
CA LEU A 172 0.10 -1.99 26.55
C LEU A 172 0.35 -0.49 26.72
N GLU A 173 1.61 -0.04 26.78
CA GLU A 173 1.96 1.39 26.86
C GLU A 173 1.61 2.19 25.60
N LEU A 174 1.48 1.51 24.45
CA LEU A 174 1.18 2.13 23.15
C LEU A 174 -0.33 2.18 22.83
N ARG A 175 -1.20 1.67 23.71
CA ARG A 175 -2.66 1.70 23.57
C ARG A 175 -3.33 2.75 24.44
#